data_AF-A0A7V4P4L8-F1
#
_entry.id   AF-A0A7V4P4L8-F1
#
_cell.length_a   1.000
_cell.length_b   1.000
_cell.length_c   1.000
_cell.angle_alpha   90.00
_cell.angle_beta   90.00
_cell.angle_gamma   90.00
#
_symmetry.space_group_name_H-M   'P 1'
#
loop_
_entity.id
_entity.type
_entity.pdbx_description
1 polymer ?
#
loop_
_entity_poly.entity_id
_entity_poly.type
_entity_poly.pdbx_seq_one_letter_code
_entity_poly.pdbx_strand_id
1 'polypeptide(L)'
;MMRPSIRADVLRGLCGLCVVAVSAAGCGDSRPSMPPVAVERRPWNFRGVRGTELQTTHYLIRTTCTHEPLLDRLPEFLEGCWAAYGKFVPPLREPQQPAMTYLFQTRQQWELFTQDFSPARASTYLLIRSGGYEERGVTVSHYARLATTLSLLAHEGLHQFLSVTRGGILPAWVNEGLACCFEAVDIDDSGRPRFRPRDNYIRRNSLRDAYLRNEMFDLPEVLATNAGRVVAMPTPRVRSYYAQTWSLVLMLLEADGTTAREAEGFRELLRDLGTDRMKARAGTVSMNGDFGEQVFRAYVTDDLTGFKERYVKFVRKLLELK
;
A
#
# COMPACT_ATOMS: atom_id res chain seq x y z
N MET A 1 -28.48 8.91 97.14
CA MET A 1 -29.19 10.21 97.07
C MET A 1 -28.52 11.06 95.99
N MET A 2 -29.30 11.82 95.22
CA MET A 2 -28.93 12.68 94.08
C MET A 2 -28.71 12.01 92.70
N ARG A 3 -29.76 12.17 91.86
CA ARG A 3 -29.73 12.36 90.40
C ARG A 3 -29.65 13.88 90.13
N PRO A 4 -29.16 14.41 88.99
CA PRO A 4 -29.85 14.36 87.67
C PRO A 4 -28.91 14.26 86.43
N SER A 5 -29.24 13.46 85.40
CA SER A 5 -30.07 13.71 84.19
C SER A 5 -29.39 14.46 83.04
N ILE A 6 -29.38 13.86 81.83
CA ILE A 6 -29.85 14.38 80.52
C ILE A 6 -29.07 13.77 79.33
N ARG A 7 -29.81 13.02 78.48
CA ARG A 7 -29.89 12.97 76.99
C ARG A 7 -28.61 12.98 76.14
N ALA A 8 -28.55 12.49 74.90
CA ALA A 8 -29.32 11.57 74.06
C ALA A 8 -28.53 11.47 72.73
N ASP A 9 -28.58 10.29 72.11
CA ASP A 9 -28.58 10.02 70.67
C ASP A 9 -27.60 10.71 69.71
N VAL A 10 -26.67 9.93 69.13
CA VAL A 10 -26.51 9.86 67.67
C VAL A 10 -26.35 8.41 67.20
N LEU A 11 -27.19 8.13 66.21
CA LEU A 11 -27.47 6.94 65.43
C LEU A 11 -26.33 6.46 64.49
N ARG A 12 -26.47 5.19 64.03
CA ARG A 12 -25.87 4.49 62.85
C ARG A 12 -24.57 3.72 63.12
N GLY A 13 -24.43 2.42 62.86
CA GLY A 13 -25.25 1.51 62.05
C GLY A 13 -24.58 1.19 60.71
N LEU A 14 -24.11 -0.06 60.63
CA LEU A 14 -24.00 -0.94 59.45
C LEU A 14 -22.79 -0.89 58.50
N CYS A 15 -22.34 -2.13 58.23
CA CYS A 15 -21.74 -2.66 57.00
C CYS A 15 -20.24 -2.43 56.73
N GLY A 16 -19.42 -3.25 57.40
CA GLY A 16 -18.06 -3.58 56.95
C GLY A 16 -18.10 -4.64 55.84
N LEU A 17 -17.78 -4.19 54.63
CA LEU A 17 -17.61 -4.86 53.33
C LEU A 17 -17.30 -6.37 53.32
N CYS A 18 -18.13 -7.11 52.58
CA CYS A 18 -17.71 -8.30 51.85
C CYS A 18 -16.81 -7.87 50.68
N VAL A 19 -15.55 -8.29 50.69
CA VAL A 19 -14.67 -8.20 49.51
C VAL A 19 -15.11 -9.26 48.52
N VAL A 20 -15.93 -8.85 47.55
CA VAL A 20 -16.21 -9.63 46.34
C VAL A 20 -14.98 -9.53 45.45
N ALA A 21 -14.25 -10.63 45.30
CA ALA A 21 -13.20 -10.76 44.30
C ALA A 21 -13.84 -10.77 42.90
N VAL A 22 -13.92 -9.59 42.29
CA VAL A 22 -14.25 -9.45 40.87
C VAL A 22 -13.07 -10.00 40.07
N SER A 23 -13.21 -11.22 39.57
CA SER A 23 -12.30 -11.77 38.57
C SER A 23 -12.48 -10.94 37.30
N ALA A 24 -11.55 -10.03 37.03
CA ALA A 24 -11.44 -9.37 35.74
C ALA A 24 -11.08 -10.44 34.70
N ALA A 25 -12.10 -10.99 34.04
CA ALA A 25 -11.93 -11.68 32.77
C ALA A 25 -11.48 -10.63 31.75
N GLY A 26 -10.17 -10.42 31.67
CA GLY A 26 -9.57 -9.73 30.55
C GLY A 26 -10.00 -10.47 29.29
N CYS A 27 -10.84 -9.84 28.47
CA CYS A 27 -11.00 -10.20 27.08
C CYS A 27 -9.68 -9.90 26.39
N GLY A 28 -8.68 -10.78 26.61
CA GLY A 28 -7.51 -10.86 25.77
C GLY A 28 -8.04 -11.27 24.41
N ASP A 29 -8.03 -10.31 23.49
CA ASP A 29 -8.40 -10.44 22.08
C ASP A 29 -7.40 -11.39 21.42
N SER A 30 -7.52 -12.67 21.77
CA SER A 30 -6.66 -13.77 21.35
C SER A 30 -7.15 -14.19 19.98
N ARG A 31 -6.92 -13.30 19.00
CA ARG A 31 -7.01 -13.70 17.60
C ARG A 31 -6.09 -14.90 17.42
N PRO A 32 -6.58 -16.02 16.87
CA PRO A 32 -5.75 -17.18 16.66
C PRO A 32 -4.53 -16.76 15.85
N SER A 33 -3.35 -16.99 16.43
CA SER A 33 -2.08 -16.78 15.75
C SER A 33 -2.08 -17.70 14.53
N MET A 34 -2.06 -17.11 13.35
CA MET A 34 -1.90 -17.88 12.12
C MET A 34 -0.53 -18.56 12.13
N PRO A 35 -0.39 -19.73 11.48
CA PRO A 35 0.88 -20.42 11.43
C PRO A 35 1.94 -19.54 10.75
N PRO A 36 3.22 -19.62 11.19
CA PRO A 36 4.33 -18.97 10.51
C PRO A 36 4.44 -19.41 9.05
N VAL A 37 4.92 -18.51 8.19
CA VAL A 37 5.20 -18.82 6.79
C VAL A 37 6.32 -19.86 6.68
N ALA A 38 6.05 -20.96 5.99
CA ALA A 38 7.06 -21.92 5.61
C ALA A 38 8.01 -21.30 4.58
N VAL A 39 9.31 -21.38 4.84
CA VAL A 39 10.36 -20.85 3.95
C VAL A 39 11.45 -21.88 3.71
N GLU A 40 11.74 -22.15 2.45
CA GLU A 40 12.94 -22.89 2.05
C GLU A 40 14.07 -21.89 1.77
N ARG A 41 15.29 -22.19 2.25
CA ARG A 41 16.46 -21.34 2.06
C ARG A 41 17.56 -22.10 1.32
N ARG A 42 18.06 -21.54 0.23
CA ARG A 42 19.16 -22.12 -0.56
C ARG A 42 20.27 -21.10 -0.78
N PRO A 43 21.55 -21.53 -0.86
CA PRO A 43 22.62 -20.66 -1.29
C PRO A 43 22.34 -20.12 -2.69
N TRP A 44 22.60 -18.83 -2.90
CA TRP A 44 22.51 -18.17 -4.20
C TRP A 44 23.74 -17.30 -4.43
N ASN A 45 24.00 -16.91 -5.68
CA ASN A 45 25.07 -15.96 -5.98
C ASN A 45 24.68 -15.02 -7.12
N PHE A 46 25.18 -13.79 -7.04
CA PHE A 46 25.08 -12.82 -8.12
C PHE A 46 26.47 -12.31 -8.47
N ARG A 47 26.99 -12.68 -9.64
CA ARG A 47 28.31 -12.26 -10.13
C ARG A 47 29.42 -12.45 -9.08
N GLY A 48 29.44 -13.62 -8.44
CA GLY A 48 30.44 -13.95 -7.41
C GLY A 48 30.14 -13.38 -6.01
N VAL A 49 29.12 -12.54 -5.86
CA VAL A 49 28.64 -12.08 -4.55
C VAL A 49 27.73 -13.16 -3.95
N ARG A 50 28.06 -13.62 -2.74
CA ARG A 50 27.24 -14.57 -1.99
C ARG A 50 25.88 -13.96 -1.66
N GLY A 51 24.84 -14.78 -1.79
CA GLY A 51 23.47 -14.42 -1.47
C GLY A 51 22.66 -15.64 -1.04
N THR A 52 21.37 -15.42 -0.90
CA THR A 52 20.40 -16.43 -0.47
C THR A 52 19.19 -16.39 -1.38
N GLU A 53 18.68 -17.56 -1.72
CA GLU A 53 17.37 -17.76 -2.31
C GLU A 53 16.39 -18.16 -1.19
N LEU A 54 15.27 -17.44 -1.07
CA LEU A 54 14.19 -17.73 -0.14
C LEU A 54 12.96 -18.10 -0.96
N GLN A 55 12.35 -19.24 -0.71
CA GLN A 55 11.14 -19.66 -1.39
C GLN A 55 10.00 -19.83 -0.38
N THR A 56 8.87 -19.19 -0.68
CA THR A 56 7.60 -19.32 0.05
C THR A 56 6.52 -19.83 -0.93
N THR A 57 5.26 -19.85 -0.48
CA THR A 57 4.13 -20.22 -1.35
C THR A 57 4.03 -19.33 -2.58
N HIS A 58 4.07 -18.00 -2.41
CA HIS A 58 3.83 -17.05 -3.49
C HIS A 58 5.10 -16.37 -4.02
N TYR A 59 6.26 -16.51 -3.36
CA TYR A 59 7.47 -15.80 -3.77
C TYR A 59 8.70 -16.69 -3.91
N LEU A 60 9.54 -16.33 -4.88
CA LEU A 60 10.93 -16.77 -4.99
C LEU A 60 11.82 -15.53 -4.92
N ILE A 61 12.55 -15.38 -3.81
CA ILE A 61 13.30 -14.17 -3.51
C ILE A 61 14.79 -14.49 -3.64
N ARG A 62 15.49 -13.76 -4.50
CA ARG A 62 16.95 -13.85 -4.64
C ARG A 62 17.57 -12.58 -4.13
N THR A 63 18.44 -12.71 -3.13
CA THR A 63 18.96 -11.55 -2.42
C THR A 63 20.44 -11.69 -2.12
N THR A 64 21.20 -10.61 -2.34
CA THR A 64 22.54 -10.44 -1.78
C THR A 64 22.51 -9.64 -0.48
N CYS A 65 21.34 -9.15 -0.07
CA CYS A 65 21.20 -8.38 1.17
C CYS A 65 21.62 -9.24 2.36
N THR A 66 22.42 -8.65 3.27
CA THR A 66 22.94 -9.31 4.47
C THR A 66 22.33 -8.73 5.75
N HIS A 67 21.34 -7.83 5.64
CA HIS A 67 20.69 -7.23 6.80
C HIS A 67 19.72 -8.23 7.45
N GLU A 68 20.19 -8.95 8.48
CA GLU A 68 19.47 -10.04 9.15
C GLU A 68 18.04 -9.67 9.56
N PRO A 69 17.76 -8.52 10.24
CA PRO A 69 16.39 -8.20 10.62
C PRO A 69 15.42 -8.03 9.45
N LEU A 70 15.94 -7.73 8.24
CA LEU A 70 15.11 -7.69 7.04
C LEU A 70 14.89 -9.11 6.51
N LEU A 71 15.95 -9.90 6.37
CA LEU A 71 15.89 -11.27 5.84
C LEU A 71 15.00 -12.20 6.66
N ASP A 72 14.97 -12.01 7.98
CA ASP A 72 14.14 -12.82 8.87
C ASP A 72 12.66 -12.49 8.73
N ARG A 73 12.34 -11.22 8.45
CA ARG A 73 10.96 -10.74 8.29
C ARG A 73 10.42 -10.92 6.88
N LEU A 74 11.30 -11.00 5.88
CA LEU A 74 10.94 -10.91 4.47
C LEU A 74 9.90 -11.95 4.02
N PRO A 75 9.98 -13.24 4.40
CA PRO A 75 8.97 -14.24 4.02
C PRO A 75 7.58 -13.89 4.55
N GLU A 76 7.45 -13.66 5.86
CA GLU A 76 6.18 -13.32 6.50
C GLU A 76 5.61 -12.01 5.97
N PHE A 77 6.49 -11.02 5.74
CA PHE A 77 6.12 -9.72 5.23
C PHE A 77 5.50 -9.81 3.83
N LEU A 78 6.17 -10.47 2.88
CA LEU A 78 5.70 -10.53 1.49
C LEU A 78 4.45 -11.40 1.32
N GLU A 79 4.36 -12.51 2.05
CA GLU A 79 3.13 -13.32 2.11
C GLU A 79 1.96 -12.55 2.73
N GLY A 80 2.23 -11.77 3.79
CA GLY A 80 1.25 -10.87 4.37
C GLY A 80 0.81 -9.76 3.40
N CYS A 81 1.74 -9.23 2.60
CA CYS A 81 1.43 -8.28 1.53
C CYS A 81 0.52 -8.93 0.48
N TRP A 82 0.86 -10.13 0.00
CA TRP A 82 0.05 -10.89 -0.95
C TRP A 82 -1.39 -11.08 -0.47
N ALA A 83 -1.56 -11.55 0.76
CA ALA A 83 -2.87 -11.71 1.38
C ALA A 83 -3.64 -10.39 1.51
N ALA A 84 -2.94 -9.27 1.78
CA ALA A 84 -3.57 -7.97 1.85
C ALA A 84 -4.01 -7.48 0.47
N TYR A 85 -3.19 -7.64 -0.58
CA TYR A 85 -3.56 -7.26 -1.95
C TYR A 85 -4.82 -7.98 -2.41
N GLY A 86 -4.89 -9.30 -2.19
CA GLY A 86 -6.05 -10.12 -2.57
C GLY A 86 -7.37 -9.71 -1.92
N LYS A 87 -7.34 -9.02 -0.76
CA LYS A 87 -8.55 -8.47 -0.13
C LYS A 87 -9.11 -7.26 -0.88
N PHE A 88 -8.25 -6.46 -1.51
CA PHE A 88 -8.67 -5.29 -2.29
C PHE A 88 -8.99 -5.67 -3.74
N VAL A 89 -8.17 -6.54 -4.32
CA VAL A 89 -8.24 -6.95 -5.72
C VAL A 89 -8.17 -8.47 -5.77
N PRO A 90 -9.31 -9.19 -5.69
CA PRO A 90 -9.31 -10.66 -5.67
C PRO A 90 -8.57 -11.24 -6.90
N PRO A 91 -7.71 -12.26 -6.76
CA PRO A 91 -7.00 -12.80 -7.92
C PRO A 91 -7.99 -13.38 -8.95
N LEU A 92 -7.73 -13.15 -10.25
CA LEU A 92 -8.51 -13.79 -11.33
C LEU A 92 -7.97 -15.17 -11.70
N ARG A 93 -6.70 -15.39 -11.42
CA ARG A 93 -5.99 -16.63 -11.65
C ARG A 93 -4.93 -16.81 -10.57
N GLU A 94 -4.67 -18.06 -10.25
CA GLU A 94 -3.50 -18.41 -9.44
C GLU A 94 -2.24 -18.38 -10.32
N PRO A 95 -1.12 -17.82 -9.81
CA PRO A 95 0.14 -17.86 -10.53
C PRO A 95 0.65 -19.29 -10.63
N GLN A 96 1.15 -19.69 -11.80
CA GLN A 96 1.70 -21.05 -12.00
C GLN A 96 3.04 -21.27 -11.31
N GLN A 97 3.74 -20.19 -10.97
CA GLN A 97 5.04 -20.20 -10.32
C GLN A 97 5.09 -19.09 -9.28
N PRO A 98 5.88 -19.25 -8.20
CA PRO A 98 6.14 -18.17 -7.26
C PRO A 98 6.67 -16.92 -7.97
N ALA A 99 6.18 -15.75 -7.56
CA ALA A 99 6.57 -14.46 -8.11
C ALA A 99 8.03 -14.15 -7.75
N MET A 100 8.83 -13.80 -8.76
CA MET A 100 10.27 -13.61 -8.60
C MET A 100 10.61 -12.22 -8.08
N THR A 101 11.39 -12.14 -7.00
CA THR A 101 11.83 -10.87 -6.41
C THR A 101 13.34 -10.85 -6.24
N TYR A 102 14.00 -9.85 -6.82
CA TYR A 102 15.43 -9.59 -6.61
C TYR A 102 15.60 -8.43 -5.64
N LEU A 103 16.32 -8.66 -4.54
CA LEU A 103 16.68 -7.64 -3.57
C LEU A 103 18.19 -7.60 -3.40
N PHE A 104 18.83 -6.56 -3.93
CA PHE A 104 20.27 -6.43 -3.84
C PHE A 104 20.72 -5.68 -2.59
N GLN A 105 21.89 -6.01 -2.04
CA GLN A 105 22.48 -5.26 -0.92
C GLN A 105 22.81 -3.81 -1.30
N THR A 106 23.15 -3.58 -2.57
CA THR A 106 23.67 -2.29 -3.02
C THR A 106 22.99 -1.82 -4.28
N ARG A 107 22.96 -0.50 -4.44
CA ARG A 107 22.54 0.17 -5.66
C ARG A 107 23.31 -0.33 -6.89
N GLN A 108 24.63 -0.47 -6.81
CA GLN A 108 25.46 -0.92 -7.93
C GLN A 108 25.07 -2.31 -8.44
N GLN A 109 24.81 -3.27 -7.53
CA GLN A 109 24.36 -4.61 -7.93
C GLN A 109 23.01 -4.56 -8.65
N TRP A 110 22.09 -3.73 -8.16
CA TRP A 110 20.81 -3.48 -8.80
C TRP A 110 20.95 -2.83 -10.19
N GLU A 111 21.88 -1.89 -10.37
CA GLU A 111 22.13 -1.26 -11.67
C GLU A 111 22.67 -2.27 -12.69
N LEU A 112 23.66 -3.07 -12.28
CA LEU A 112 24.23 -4.13 -13.12
C LEU A 112 23.18 -5.16 -13.51
N PHE A 113 22.37 -5.63 -12.55
CA PHE A 113 21.27 -6.56 -12.85
C PHE A 113 20.26 -5.93 -13.80
N THR A 114 19.90 -4.66 -13.60
CA THR A 114 18.91 -3.96 -14.42
C THR A 114 19.37 -3.80 -15.87
N GLN A 115 20.66 -3.53 -16.09
CA GLN A 115 21.25 -3.46 -17.43
C GLN A 115 21.17 -4.81 -18.16
N ASP A 116 21.39 -5.92 -17.45
CA ASP A 116 21.30 -7.27 -18.01
C ASP A 116 19.84 -7.70 -18.25
N PHE A 117 18.96 -7.44 -17.27
CA PHE A 117 17.59 -7.93 -17.24
C PHE A 117 16.66 -7.18 -18.19
N SER A 118 16.86 -5.86 -18.32
CA SER A 118 16.01 -4.99 -19.14
C SER A 118 16.84 -3.99 -19.95
N PRO A 119 17.70 -4.44 -20.88
CA PRO A 119 18.62 -3.56 -21.60
C PRO A 119 17.90 -2.43 -22.36
N ALA A 120 16.72 -2.72 -22.92
CA ALA A 120 15.92 -1.74 -23.67
C ALA A 120 15.31 -0.62 -22.79
N ARG A 121 15.12 -0.87 -21.49
CA ARG A 121 14.51 0.09 -20.55
C ARG A 121 15.45 0.53 -19.44
N ALA A 122 16.67 -0.01 -19.40
CA ALA A 122 17.65 0.28 -18.38
C ALA A 122 17.88 1.78 -18.21
N SER A 123 17.99 2.55 -19.29
CA SER A 123 18.16 4.02 -19.22
C SER A 123 17.05 4.70 -18.42
N THR A 124 15.80 4.24 -18.54
CA THR A 124 14.66 4.76 -17.79
C THR A 124 14.69 4.30 -16.34
N TYR A 125 14.92 3.01 -16.10
CA TYR A 125 14.96 2.47 -14.73
C TYR A 125 16.10 3.07 -13.92
N LEU A 126 17.27 3.29 -14.52
CA LEU A 126 18.43 3.87 -13.84
C LEU A 126 18.15 5.31 -13.34
N LEU A 127 17.13 6.01 -13.83
CA LEU A 127 16.68 7.30 -13.29
C LEU A 127 16.01 7.20 -11.91
N ILE A 128 15.56 6.00 -11.51
CA ILE A 128 14.95 5.74 -10.20
C ILE A 128 16.03 5.95 -9.13
N ARG A 129 15.93 7.05 -8.38
CA ARG A 129 16.93 7.42 -7.36
C ARG A 129 16.77 6.66 -6.05
N SER A 130 15.54 6.29 -5.70
CA SER A 130 15.17 5.54 -4.51
C SER A 130 13.96 4.72 -4.89
N GLY A 131 14.10 3.40 -4.98
CA GLY A 131 13.05 2.57 -5.55
C GLY A 131 13.52 1.21 -6.05
N GLY A 132 12.53 0.44 -6.47
CA GLY A 132 12.68 -0.70 -7.35
C GLY A 132 11.85 -0.46 -8.60
N TYR A 133 11.62 -1.52 -9.36
CA TYR A 133 10.58 -1.56 -10.38
C TYR A 133 10.02 -2.97 -10.44
N GLU A 134 8.80 -3.07 -10.96
CA GLU A 134 8.26 -4.29 -11.51
C GLU A 134 8.41 -4.33 -13.03
N GLU A 135 8.79 -5.48 -13.55
CA GLU A 135 8.70 -5.78 -14.97
C GLU A 135 8.45 -7.28 -15.19
N ARG A 136 7.41 -7.60 -15.97
CA ARG A 136 7.09 -8.99 -16.39
C ARG A 136 6.91 -9.96 -15.23
N GLY A 137 6.29 -9.50 -14.15
CA GLY A 137 6.05 -10.26 -12.92
C GLY A 137 7.29 -10.35 -12.01
N VAL A 138 8.35 -9.59 -12.31
CA VAL A 138 9.60 -9.59 -11.53
C VAL A 138 9.79 -8.25 -10.85
N THR A 139 9.88 -8.27 -9.52
CA THR A 139 10.25 -7.09 -8.72
C THR A 139 11.77 -7.04 -8.57
N VAL A 140 12.38 -5.88 -8.81
CA VAL A 140 13.83 -5.68 -8.71
C VAL A 140 14.12 -4.43 -7.86
N SER A 141 14.78 -4.60 -6.72
CA SER A 141 15.10 -3.51 -5.80
C SER A 141 16.46 -3.67 -5.13
N HIS A 142 16.87 -2.68 -4.36
CA HIS A 142 18.04 -2.73 -3.49
C HIS A 142 17.70 -2.27 -2.08
N TYR A 143 18.47 -2.75 -1.11
CA TYR A 143 18.38 -2.36 0.27
C TYR A 143 18.77 -0.90 0.44
N ALA A 144 17.92 -0.14 1.14
CA ALA A 144 18.22 1.21 1.59
C ALA A 144 18.27 1.24 3.12
N ARG A 145 17.10 1.28 3.76
CA ARG A 145 16.89 1.12 5.20
C ARG A 145 15.74 0.15 5.41
N LEU A 146 15.63 -0.47 6.58
CA LEU A 146 14.59 -1.46 6.85
C LEU A 146 13.18 -0.95 6.48
N ALA A 147 12.72 0.15 7.09
CA ALA A 147 11.38 0.69 6.84
C ALA A 147 11.17 1.12 5.38
N THR A 148 12.15 1.79 4.78
CA THR A 148 12.09 2.21 3.36
C THR A 148 12.02 1.02 2.41
N THR A 149 12.80 -0.03 2.69
CA THR A 149 12.83 -1.24 1.84
C THR A 149 11.51 -1.99 1.93
N LEU A 150 10.94 -2.12 3.12
CA LEU A 150 9.63 -2.76 3.31
C LEU A 150 8.51 -1.98 2.64
N SER A 151 8.46 -0.66 2.83
CA SER A 151 7.50 0.23 2.17
C SER A 151 7.56 0.10 0.64
N LEU A 152 8.78 0.07 0.08
CA LEU A 152 9.03 -0.12 -1.34
C LEU A 152 8.61 -1.52 -1.81
N LEU A 153 8.98 -2.57 -1.10
CA LEU A 153 8.59 -3.93 -1.45
C LEU A 153 7.07 -4.11 -1.40
N ALA A 154 6.38 -3.43 -0.48
CA ALA A 154 4.92 -3.41 -0.46
C ALA A 154 4.32 -2.63 -1.65
N HIS A 155 4.99 -1.60 -2.14
CA HIS A 155 4.60 -0.87 -3.35
C HIS A 155 4.80 -1.73 -4.60
N GLU A 156 6.02 -2.18 -4.87
CA GLU A 156 6.35 -2.98 -6.06
C GLU A 156 5.67 -4.36 -6.03
N GLY A 157 5.49 -4.93 -4.83
CA GLY A 157 4.77 -6.17 -4.63
C GLY A 157 3.32 -6.11 -5.10
N LEU A 158 2.66 -4.94 -5.03
CA LEU A 158 1.32 -4.78 -5.61
C LEU A 158 1.37 -4.87 -7.13
N HIS A 159 2.29 -4.16 -7.78
CA HIS A 159 2.45 -4.24 -9.24
C HIS A 159 2.70 -5.68 -9.68
N GLN A 160 3.57 -6.38 -8.96
CA GLN A 160 3.89 -7.78 -9.22
C GLN A 160 2.67 -8.68 -9.03
N PHE A 161 1.93 -8.53 -7.92
CA PHE A 161 0.69 -9.26 -7.66
C PHE A 161 -0.31 -9.05 -8.80
N LEU A 162 -0.53 -7.81 -9.23
CA LEU A 162 -1.44 -7.51 -10.33
C LEU A 162 -0.94 -8.09 -11.66
N SER A 163 0.36 -8.01 -11.94
CA SER A 163 0.99 -8.56 -13.15
C SER A 163 0.78 -10.08 -13.30
N VAL A 164 0.90 -10.82 -12.19
CA VAL A 164 0.77 -12.29 -12.21
C VAL A 164 -0.67 -12.78 -12.03
N THR A 165 -1.52 -12.05 -11.31
CA THR A 165 -2.91 -12.46 -11.03
C THR A 165 -3.95 -11.82 -11.95
N ARG A 166 -3.59 -10.72 -12.64
CA ARG A 166 -4.37 -10.06 -13.69
C ARG A 166 -3.65 -10.23 -15.03
N GLY A 167 -4.25 -9.75 -16.13
CA GLY A 167 -3.70 -9.96 -17.48
C GLY A 167 -3.80 -8.78 -18.46
N GLY A 168 -4.64 -7.80 -18.18
CA GLY A 168 -4.85 -6.64 -19.04
C GLY A 168 -4.05 -5.40 -18.62
N ILE A 169 -4.03 -4.42 -19.52
CA ILE A 169 -3.51 -3.07 -19.27
C ILE A 169 -4.26 -2.46 -18.08
N LEU A 170 -3.52 -1.85 -17.15
CA LEU A 170 -4.07 -1.18 -15.98
C LEU A 170 -4.00 0.34 -16.15
N PRO A 171 -5.03 1.10 -15.73
CA PRO A 171 -4.92 2.54 -15.62
C PRO A 171 -3.81 2.91 -14.62
N ALA A 172 -2.89 3.79 -15.02
CA ALA A 172 -1.76 4.15 -14.18
C ALA A 172 -2.20 4.78 -12.85
N TRP A 173 -3.22 5.65 -12.85
CA TRP A 173 -3.71 6.28 -11.62
C TRP A 173 -4.23 5.26 -10.60
N VAL A 174 -4.85 4.16 -11.04
CA VAL A 174 -5.30 3.07 -10.16
C VAL A 174 -4.10 2.26 -9.67
N ASN A 175 -3.23 1.86 -10.60
CA ASN A 175 -2.08 1.00 -10.30
C ASN A 175 -1.14 1.67 -9.28
N GLU A 176 -0.74 2.92 -9.54
CA GLU A 176 0.14 3.69 -8.67
C GLU A 176 -0.56 4.14 -7.39
N GLY A 177 -1.81 4.56 -7.47
CA GLY A 177 -2.57 5.02 -6.30
C GLY A 177 -2.80 3.91 -5.28
N LEU A 178 -3.17 2.71 -5.75
CA LEU A 178 -3.26 1.52 -4.87
C LEU A 178 -1.89 1.15 -4.30
N ALA A 179 -0.81 1.16 -5.10
CA ALA A 179 0.52 0.83 -4.61
C ALA A 179 0.95 1.78 -3.49
N CYS A 180 0.66 3.07 -3.63
CA CYS A 180 0.90 4.06 -2.58
C CYS A 180 0.06 3.85 -1.31
N CYS A 181 -1.10 3.19 -1.39
CA CYS A 181 -1.87 2.83 -0.19
C CYS A 181 -1.16 1.76 0.67
N PHE A 182 -0.27 0.96 0.08
CA PHE A 182 0.49 -0.08 0.78
C PHE A 182 1.86 0.38 1.30
N GLU A 183 2.27 1.61 1.01
CA GLU A 183 3.57 2.14 1.46
C GLU A 183 3.63 2.44 2.97
N ALA A 184 2.49 2.80 3.57
CA ALA A 184 2.37 3.08 5.00
C ALA A 184 2.18 1.78 5.78
N VAL A 185 3.29 1.09 6.02
CA VAL A 185 3.32 -0.24 6.60
C VAL A 185 3.91 -0.24 8.01
N ASP A 186 3.10 -0.69 8.96
CA ASP A 186 3.56 -1.15 10.26
C ASP A 186 3.76 -2.66 10.23
N ILE A 187 4.70 -3.18 11.00
CA ILE A 187 4.83 -4.62 11.21
C ILE A 187 4.29 -4.96 12.59
N ASP A 188 3.46 -6.00 12.67
CA ASP A 188 3.02 -6.56 13.95
C ASP A 188 4.05 -7.49 14.59
N ASP A 189 3.78 -7.93 15.82
CA ASP A 189 4.70 -8.79 16.57
C ASP A 189 4.95 -10.15 15.89
N SER A 190 4.06 -10.56 14.98
CA SER A 190 4.19 -11.79 14.19
C SER A 190 4.99 -11.60 12.89
N GLY A 191 5.42 -10.37 12.57
CA GLY A 191 6.14 -10.07 11.33
C GLY A 191 5.26 -9.67 10.16
N ARG A 192 3.94 -9.52 10.36
CA ARG A 192 2.98 -9.26 9.29
C ARG A 192 2.74 -7.77 9.08
N PRO A 193 2.50 -7.36 7.82
CA PRO A 193 2.22 -5.97 7.52
C PRO A 193 0.79 -5.59 7.93
N ARG A 194 0.68 -4.42 8.56
CA ARG A 194 -0.56 -3.68 8.79
C ARG A 194 -0.47 -2.38 8.01
N PHE A 195 -1.35 -2.24 7.02
CA PHE A 195 -1.37 -1.07 6.16
C PHE A 195 -2.30 -0.01 6.73
N ARG A 196 -1.81 1.22 6.81
CA ARG A 196 -2.58 2.41 7.22
C ARG A 196 -2.46 3.47 6.13
N PRO A 197 -3.20 3.34 5.02
CA PRO A 197 -3.04 4.21 3.86
C PRO A 197 -3.10 5.71 4.19
N ARG A 198 -3.93 6.10 5.16
CA ARG A 198 -4.11 7.49 5.63
C ARG A 198 -2.88 8.03 6.37
N ASP A 199 -2.09 7.16 7.00
CA ASP A 199 -0.87 7.49 7.72
C ASP A 199 0.36 7.52 6.80
N ASN A 200 0.17 7.54 5.48
CA ASN A 200 1.28 7.72 4.53
C ASN A 200 1.80 9.16 4.57
N TYR A 201 2.63 9.47 5.57
CA TYR A 201 3.18 10.81 5.78
C TYR A 201 4.05 11.30 4.62
N ILE A 202 4.70 10.40 3.88
CA ILE A 202 5.50 10.77 2.70
C ILE A 202 4.58 11.34 1.61
N ARG A 203 3.47 10.65 1.31
CA ARG A 203 2.49 11.12 0.33
C ARG A 203 1.69 12.31 0.85
N ARG A 204 1.32 12.33 2.13
CA ARG A 204 0.64 13.48 2.76
C ARG A 204 1.49 14.75 2.69
N ASN A 205 2.78 14.67 3.00
CA ASN A 205 3.68 15.83 2.93
C ASN A 205 3.89 16.28 1.48
N SER A 206 4.06 15.34 0.55
CA SER A 206 4.19 15.66 -0.88
C SER A 206 2.92 16.31 -1.44
N LEU A 207 1.73 15.84 -1.03
CA LEU A 207 0.44 16.44 -1.40
C LEU A 207 0.29 17.83 -0.82
N ARG A 208 0.69 18.04 0.45
CA ARG A 208 0.67 19.37 1.09
C ARG A 208 1.56 20.35 0.35
N ASP A 209 2.79 19.96 0.03
CA ASP A 209 3.73 20.80 -0.71
C ASP A 209 3.16 21.18 -2.08
N ALA A 210 2.61 20.20 -2.83
CA ALA A 210 1.99 20.43 -4.12
C ALA A 210 0.77 21.36 -4.03
N TYR A 211 -0.08 21.17 -3.02
CA TYR A 211 -1.27 22.00 -2.81
C TYR A 211 -0.88 23.45 -2.47
N LEU A 212 0.01 23.66 -1.50
CA LEU A 212 0.41 24.99 -1.04
C LEU A 212 1.15 25.80 -2.11
N ARG A 213 1.82 25.12 -3.05
CA ARG A 213 2.54 25.75 -4.17
C ARG A 213 1.70 25.89 -5.44
N ASN A 214 0.44 25.44 -5.42
CA ASN A 214 -0.39 25.35 -6.62
C ASN A 214 0.26 24.54 -7.75
N GLU A 215 0.96 23.46 -7.38
CA GLU A 215 1.71 22.56 -8.27
C GLU A 215 1.02 21.18 -8.45
N MET A 216 -0.21 21.05 -7.97
CA MET A 216 -1.04 19.87 -8.24
C MET A 216 -1.32 19.76 -9.74
N PHE A 217 -1.23 18.54 -10.26
CA PHE A 217 -1.69 18.14 -11.58
C PHE A 217 -3.21 18.36 -11.70
N ASP A 218 -3.67 18.76 -12.87
CA ASP A 218 -5.09 18.76 -13.19
C ASP A 218 -5.63 17.33 -13.23
N LEU A 219 -6.91 17.13 -12.90
CA LEU A 219 -7.50 15.78 -12.83
C LEU A 219 -7.36 15.00 -14.16
N PRO A 220 -7.67 15.56 -15.35
CA PRO A 220 -7.39 14.87 -16.62
C PRO A 220 -5.90 14.52 -16.79
N GLU A 221 -4.99 15.38 -16.34
CA GLU A 221 -3.55 15.11 -16.40
C GLU A 221 -3.18 13.91 -15.52
N VAL A 222 -3.71 13.83 -14.29
CA VAL A 222 -3.50 12.68 -13.39
C VAL A 222 -4.02 11.38 -14.04
N LEU A 223 -5.20 11.42 -14.65
CA LEU A 223 -5.85 10.24 -15.22
C LEU A 223 -5.18 9.75 -16.51
N ALA A 224 -4.64 10.67 -17.32
CA ALA A 224 -4.00 10.36 -18.61
C ALA A 224 -2.49 10.05 -18.53
N THR A 225 -1.87 10.35 -17.38
CA THR A 225 -0.43 10.15 -17.18
C THR A 225 -0.06 8.67 -17.03
N ASN A 226 1.21 8.32 -17.28
CA ASN A 226 1.76 6.98 -17.01
C ASN A 226 3.14 7.07 -16.33
N ALA A 227 3.54 5.99 -15.64
CA ALA A 227 4.78 5.92 -14.87
C ALA A 227 6.03 6.27 -15.69
N GLY A 228 6.12 5.80 -16.95
CA GLY A 228 7.27 6.07 -17.84
C GLY A 228 7.46 7.56 -18.15
N ARG A 229 6.36 8.33 -18.30
CA ARG A 229 6.42 9.79 -18.43
C ARG A 229 6.79 10.46 -17.12
N VAL A 230 6.26 9.97 -16.01
CA VAL A 230 6.48 10.56 -14.67
C VAL A 230 7.94 10.44 -14.25
N VAL A 231 8.57 9.28 -14.41
CA VAL A 231 9.98 9.08 -13.96
C VAL A 231 10.99 9.99 -14.67
N ALA A 232 10.63 10.54 -15.83
CA ALA A 232 11.45 11.52 -16.55
C ALA A 232 11.23 12.97 -16.08
N MET A 233 10.24 13.23 -15.22
CA MET A 233 9.93 14.57 -14.71
C MET A 233 10.87 14.99 -13.57
N PRO A 234 10.96 16.30 -13.26
CA PRO A 234 11.62 16.78 -12.05
C PRO A 234 11.03 16.13 -10.78
N THR A 235 11.90 15.82 -9.80
CA THR A 235 11.52 15.13 -8.57
C THR A 235 10.30 15.73 -7.82
N PRO A 236 10.11 17.06 -7.73
CA PRO A 236 8.88 17.62 -7.15
C PRO A 236 7.61 17.16 -7.89
N ARG A 237 7.59 17.21 -9.23
CA ARG A 237 6.45 16.75 -10.04
C ARG A 237 6.20 15.25 -9.89
N VAL A 238 7.26 14.44 -9.83
CA VAL A 238 7.13 13.00 -9.52
C VAL A 238 6.39 12.82 -8.20
N ARG A 239 6.87 13.46 -7.13
CA ARG A 239 6.26 13.35 -5.79
C ARG A 239 4.80 13.81 -5.79
N SER A 240 4.48 14.90 -6.47
CA SER A 240 3.11 15.42 -6.60
C SER A 240 2.19 14.42 -7.31
N TYR A 241 2.62 13.82 -8.42
CA TYR A 241 1.82 12.83 -9.15
C TYR A 241 1.43 11.65 -8.25
N TYR A 242 2.42 11.00 -7.63
CA TYR A 242 2.16 9.85 -6.76
C TYR A 242 1.34 10.21 -5.52
N ALA A 243 1.52 11.42 -4.98
CA ALA A 243 0.71 11.90 -3.86
C ALA A 243 -0.76 12.17 -4.27
N GLN A 244 -0.98 12.62 -5.51
CA GLN A 244 -2.33 12.82 -6.03
C GLN A 244 -3.03 11.50 -6.38
N THR A 245 -2.34 10.54 -7.00
CA THR A 245 -2.93 9.21 -7.25
C THR A 245 -3.25 8.49 -5.95
N TRP A 246 -2.35 8.55 -4.95
CA TRP A 246 -2.61 8.05 -3.59
C TRP A 246 -3.88 8.65 -2.98
N SER A 247 -3.99 9.98 -2.94
CA SER A 247 -5.13 10.64 -2.30
C SER A 247 -6.44 10.47 -3.09
N LEU A 248 -6.35 10.37 -4.43
CA LEU A 248 -7.49 10.05 -5.29
C LEU A 248 -8.04 8.67 -4.97
N VAL A 249 -7.16 7.65 -4.93
CA VAL A 249 -7.56 6.28 -4.57
C VAL A 249 -8.04 6.22 -3.12
N LEU A 250 -7.38 6.91 -2.19
CA LEU A 250 -7.80 6.97 -0.79
C LEU A 250 -9.23 7.51 -0.64
N MET A 251 -9.57 8.59 -1.35
CA MET A 251 -10.92 9.15 -1.36
C MET A 251 -11.97 8.14 -1.83
N LEU A 252 -11.67 7.40 -2.91
CA LEU A 252 -12.58 6.39 -3.47
C LEU A 252 -12.71 5.15 -2.58
N LEU A 253 -11.66 4.82 -1.81
CA LEU A 253 -11.68 3.71 -0.85
C LEU A 253 -12.44 4.06 0.44
N GLU A 254 -12.24 5.26 0.98
CA GLU A 254 -12.83 5.67 2.26
C GLU A 254 -14.34 5.91 2.17
N ALA A 255 -14.83 6.36 1.00
CA ALA A 255 -16.25 6.62 0.71
C ALA A 255 -16.95 7.44 1.80
N ASP A 256 -17.10 8.75 1.60
CA ASP A 256 -18.00 9.55 2.44
C ASP A 256 -19.39 9.67 1.80
N GLY A 257 -20.35 10.24 2.56
CA GLY A 257 -21.72 10.42 2.07
C GLY A 257 -21.85 11.23 0.77
N THR A 258 -20.80 11.94 0.34
CA THR A 258 -20.78 12.73 -0.90
C THR A 258 -20.12 12.02 -2.08
N THR A 259 -19.54 10.84 -1.85
CA THR A 259 -18.75 10.06 -2.83
C THR A 259 -19.19 8.59 -2.90
N ALA A 260 -20.32 8.25 -2.30
CA ALA A 260 -20.78 6.86 -2.17
C ALA A 260 -20.98 6.17 -3.53
N ARG A 261 -21.48 6.91 -4.54
CA ARG A 261 -21.67 6.38 -5.90
C ARG A 261 -20.33 6.12 -6.59
N GLU A 262 -19.41 7.08 -6.53
CA GLU A 262 -18.06 6.97 -7.07
C GLU A 262 -17.28 5.84 -6.41
N ALA A 263 -17.43 5.65 -5.10
CA ALA A 263 -16.81 4.55 -4.36
C ALA A 263 -17.36 3.19 -4.78
N GLU A 264 -18.66 3.06 -5.02
CA GLU A 264 -19.22 1.80 -5.52
C GLU A 264 -18.74 1.49 -6.94
N GLY A 265 -18.72 2.50 -7.81
CA GLY A 265 -18.12 2.42 -9.13
C GLY A 265 -16.64 2.02 -9.08
N PHE A 266 -15.89 2.53 -8.12
CA PHE A 266 -14.50 2.13 -7.91
C PHE A 266 -14.37 0.67 -7.43
N ARG A 267 -15.26 0.17 -6.57
CA ARG A 267 -15.28 -1.26 -6.18
C ARG A 267 -15.62 -2.17 -7.37
N GLU A 268 -16.52 -1.74 -8.25
CA GLU A 268 -16.74 -2.41 -9.54
C GLU A 268 -15.47 -2.43 -10.39
N LEU A 269 -14.75 -1.31 -10.48
CA LEU A 269 -13.49 -1.22 -11.21
C LEU A 269 -12.45 -2.18 -10.64
N LEU A 270 -12.28 -2.27 -9.32
CA LEU A 270 -11.33 -3.21 -8.71
C LEU A 270 -11.62 -4.67 -9.03
N ARG A 271 -12.90 -5.05 -9.14
CA ARG A 271 -13.30 -6.40 -9.58
C ARG A 271 -12.91 -6.65 -11.04
N ASP A 272 -13.22 -5.69 -11.91
CA ASP A 272 -12.98 -5.78 -13.35
C ASP A 272 -11.53 -5.44 -13.76
N LEU A 273 -10.67 -5.04 -12.81
CA LEU A 273 -9.34 -4.53 -13.08
C LEU A 273 -8.51 -5.52 -13.91
N GLY A 274 -7.98 -5.05 -15.04
CA GLY A 274 -7.18 -5.85 -15.96
C GLY A 274 -7.97 -6.92 -16.74
N THR A 275 -9.31 -6.90 -16.74
CA THR A 275 -10.16 -7.80 -17.55
C THR A 275 -10.52 -7.18 -18.90
N ASP A 276 -11.02 -8.01 -19.82
CA ASP A 276 -11.61 -7.51 -21.07
C ASP A 276 -12.94 -6.77 -20.83
N ARG A 277 -13.64 -7.05 -19.72
CA ARG A 277 -14.84 -6.32 -19.32
C ARG A 277 -14.54 -4.86 -19.01
N MET A 278 -13.44 -4.59 -18.31
CA MET A 278 -12.98 -3.21 -18.06
C MET A 278 -12.68 -2.49 -19.37
N LYS A 279 -11.96 -3.13 -20.29
CA LYS A 279 -11.66 -2.55 -21.61
C LYS A 279 -12.94 -2.26 -22.39
N ALA A 280 -13.86 -3.21 -22.45
CA ALA A 280 -15.13 -3.06 -23.16
C ALA A 280 -15.99 -1.92 -22.59
N ARG A 281 -16.03 -1.78 -21.26
CA ARG A 281 -16.77 -0.71 -20.57
C ARG A 281 -16.13 0.67 -20.76
N ALA A 282 -14.80 0.76 -20.80
CA ALA A 282 -14.08 2.00 -21.11
C ALA A 282 -14.25 2.43 -22.57
N GLY A 283 -14.56 1.50 -23.47
CA GLY A 283 -14.72 1.76 -24.90
C GLY A 283 -13.41 1.62 -25.69
N THR A 284 -13.38 2.16 -26.91
CA THR A 284 -12.23 2.02 -27.80
C THR A 284 -11.03 2.79 -27.25
N VAL A 285 -10.07 2.05 -26.71
CA VAL A 285 -8.80 2.56 -26.20
C VAL A 285 -8.00 3.20 -27.33
N SER A 286 -7.92 4.53 -27.35
CA SER A 286 -6.94 5.23 -28.16
C SER A 286 -5.56 5.06 -27.53
N MET A 287 -4.53 4.75 -28.32
CA MET A 287 -3.15 4.63 -27.84
C MET A 287 -2.55 5.96 -27.30
N ASN A 288 -3.30 7.07 -27.36
CA ASN A 288 -2.84 8.42 -27.03
C ASN A 288 -3.00 8.86 -25.57
N GLY A 289 -3.19 7.94 -24.62
CA GLY A 289 -3.14 8.25 -23.18
C GLY A 289 -4.49 8.56 -22.53
N ASP A 290 -5.60 8.40 -23.24
CA ASP A 290 -6.96 8.63 -22.70
C ASP A 290 -7.52 7.41 -21.94
N PHE A 291 -6.82 6.27 -21.95
CA PHE A 291 -7.34 5.04 -21.34
C PHE A 291 -7.72 5.19 -19.86
N GLY A 292 -6.87 5.87 -19.08
CA GLY A 292 -7.11 6.03 -17.65
C GLY A 292 -8.30 6.94 -17.34
N GLU A 293 -8.53 7.98 -18.17
CA GLU A 293 -9.70 8.85 -18.07
C GLU A 293 -10.97 8.14 -18.53
N GLN A 294 -10.93 7.41 -19.65
CA GLN A 294 -12.07 6.60 -20.12
C GLN A 294 -12.53 5.59 -19.08
N VAL A 295 -11.59 4.89 -18.43
CA VAL A 295 -11.92 3.98 -17.34
C VAL A 295 -12.51 4.72 -16.14
N PHE A 296 -11.96 5.89 -15.79
CA PHE A 296 -12.50 6.72 -14.71
C PHE A 296 -13.94 7.15 -14.99
N ARG A 297 -14.23 7.60 -16.20
CA ARG A 297 -15.56 8.01 -16.65
C ARG A 297 -16.56 6.85 -16.58
N ALA A 298 -16.18 5.69 -17.10
CA ALA A 298 -17.05 4.54 -17.23
C ALA A 298 -17.39 3.86 -15.88
N TYR A 299 -16.51 3.98 -14.88
CA TYR A 299 -16.71 3.37 -13.57
C TYR A 299 -17.05 4.38 -12.47
N VAL A 300 -16.34 5.52 -12.42
CA VAL A 300 -16.43 6.48 -11.31
C VAL A 300 -17.46 7.56 -11.61
N THR A 301 -17.22 8.40 -12.62
CA THR A 301 -18.15 9.47 -13.04
C THR A 301 -17.73 10.17 -14.33
N ASP A 302 -18.71 10.53 -15.17
CA ASP A 302 -18.53 11.42 -16.33
C ASP A 302 -18.36 12.90 -15.94
N ASP A 303 -18.83 13.28 -14.75
CA ASP A 303 -18.71 14.65 -14.22
C ASP A 303 -17.33 14.88 -13.58
N LEU A 304 -16.31 15.06 -14.43
CA LEU A 304 -14.95 15.35 -13.95
C LEU A 304 -14.84 16.70 -13.23
N THR A 305 -15.64 17.69 -13.63
CA THR A 305 -15.59 19.03 -13.04
C THR A 305 -16.10 19.00 -11.60
N GLY A 306 -17.31 18.47 -11.37
CA GLY A 306 -17.85 18.33 -10.03
C GLY A 306 -17.02 17.35 -9.19
N PHE A 307 -16.46 16.29 -9.79
CA PHE A 307 -15.54 15.41 -9.08
C PHE A 307 -14.28 16.15 -8.62
N LYS A 308 -13.65 16.95 -9.49
CA LYS A 308 -12.46 17.75 -9.15
C LYS A 308 -12.73 18.68 -7.96
N GLU A 309 -13.89 19.33 -7.91
CA GLU A 309 -14.27 20.18 -6.77
C GLU A 309 -14.39 19.38 -5.46
N ARG A 310 -15.03 18.21 -5.50
CA ARG A 310 -15.14 17.30 -4.34
C ARG A 310 -13.76 16.78 -3.92
N TYR A 311 -12.90 16.42 -4.87
CA TYR A 311 -11.53 15.97 -4.61
C TYR A 311 -10.69 17.05 -3.93
N VAL A 312 -10.75 18.30 -4.40
CA VAL A 312 -10.05 19.42 -3.74
C VAL A 312 -10.54 19.64 -2.31
N LYS A 313 -11.86 19.53 -2.05
CA LYS A 313 -12.41 19.58 -0.69
C LYS A 313 -11.90 18.43 0.18
N PHE A 314 -11.86 17.21 -0.37
CA PHE A 314 -11.27 16.05 0.30
C PHE A 314 -9.79 16.28 0.66
N VAL A 315 -8.98 16.77 -0.29
CA VAL A 315 -7.56 17.07 -0.07
C VAL A 315 -7.38 18.09 1.06
N ARG A 316 -8.14 19.19 1.06
CA ARG A 316 -8.09 20.18 2.15
C ARG A 316 -8.40 19.56 3.51
N LYS A 317 -9.44 18.72 3.59
CA LYS A 317 -9.83 18.00 4.81
C LYS A 317 -8.73 17.02 5.26
N LEU A 318 -8.19 16.22 4.34
CA LEU A 318 -7.12 15.25 4.60
C LEU A 318 -5.84 15.91 5.12
N LEU A 319 -5.53 17.10 4.61
CA LEU A 319 -4.34 17.87 4.96
C LEU A 319 -4.55 18.78 6.18
N GLU A 320 -5.77 18.87 6.71
CA GLU A 320 -6.18 19.75 7.82
C GLU A 320 -5.90 21.23 7.51
N LEU A 321 -6.10 21.63 6.24
CA LEU A 321 -5.92 23.00 5.79
C LEU A 321 -7.21 23.79 5.99
N LYS A 322 -7.08 24.98 6.60
CA LYS A 322 -8.19 25.93 6.77
C LYS A 322 -8.60 26.52 5.43
#